data_AF-A0A172TZ56-F1
#
_entry.id   AF-A0A172TZ56-F1
#
_cell.length_a   1.000
_cell.length_b   1.000
_cell.length_c   1.000
_cell.angle_alpha   90.00
_cell.angle_beta   90.00
_cell.angle_gamma   90.00
#
_symmetry.space_group_name_H-M   'P 1'
#
loop_
_entity.id
_entity.type
_entity.pdbx_description
1 polymer ?
#
loop_
_entity_poly.entity_id
_entity_poly.type
_entity_poly.pdbx_seq_one_letter_code
_entity_poly.pdbx_strand_id
1 'polypeptide(L)'
;MRKGLFYIVILLTATKVNCVQAQDVAAIRFADFLEQLPKPLATYKETIEAYGTFDQMDKVMGAASKEMDGSLTVLYTPLLELFKKRLDDKSQLAGLSKEERDMVEAFRHGSIGFDENNIISALRYVMDQNRPLISSGKLSWTKVSPSAPATVQKLYQQIKEVEGQFDWVAFTKQAENYRPKFGPSDGRLSEISDKFSEDLKKLPKKRIEIMDGIYDDVEDPEKAIALLEKYKTDWQQAFERMYTTRYQWWSLQYAKLSAMSKRIDAIAAQTNATEGTIQPVLADLQARTWEAWQRLYLVTQGIFIDATLAASADIQVEGSLAIYRKYKENSK
;
A
#
# COMPACT_ATOMS: atom_id res chain seq x y z
N MET A 1 50.09 -44.49 -25.38
CA MET A 1 48.69 -44.25 -24.97
C MET A 1 48.62 -42.95 -24.17
N ARG A 2 48.36 -41.82 -24.85
CA ARG A 2 48.22 -40.47 -24.28
C ARG A 2 47.02 -39.79 -24.92
N LYS A 3 45.81 -40.22 -24.57
CA LYS A 3 44.53 -39.63 -25.02
C LYS A 3 43.45 -39.72 -23.92
N GLY A 4 43.85 -39.58 -22.66
CA GLY A 4 42.97 -39.76 -21.49
C GLY A 4 42.88 -38.54 -20.56
N LEU A 5 43.26 -37.34 -21.00
CA LEU A 5 43.35 -36.17 -20.10
C LEU A 5 42.69 -34.89 -20.62
N PHE A 6 42.01 -34.92 -21.76
CA PHE A 6 41.35 -33.74 -22.33
C PHE A 6 39.85 -33.62 -22.03
N TYR A 7 39.23 -34.62 -21.38
CA TYR A 7 37.79 -34.61 -21.08
C TYR A 7 37.41 -34.19 -19.65
N ILE A 8 38.38 -33.93 -18.77
CA ILE A 8 38.11 -33.51 -17.38
C ILE A 8 38.23 -31.99 -17.20
N VAL A 9 38.87 -31.27 -18.13
CA VAL A 9 39.04 -29.81 -18.03
C VAL A 9 37.87 -29.02 -18.63
N ILE A 10 37.03 -29.64 -19.49
CA ILE A 10 35.85 -28.97 -20.08
C ILE A 10 34.58 -29.16 -19.23
N LEU A 11 34.55 -30.15 -18.33
CA LEU A 11 33.42 -30.33 -17.39
C LEU A 11 33.55 -29.53 -16.09
N LEU A 12 34.68 -28.87 -15.84
CA LEU A 12 34.92 -28.05 -14.64
C LEU A 12 34.76 -26.54 -14.85
N THR A 13 34.45 -26.08 -16.07
CA THR A 13 34.08 -24.67 -16.35
C THR A 13 32.57 -24.45 -16.45
N ALA A 14 31.76 -25.51 -16.33
CA ALA A 14 30.29 -25.45 -16.41
C ALA A 14 29.57 -25.39 -15.04
N THR A 15 30.29 -25.23 -13.93
CA THR A 15 29.69 -25.02 -12.59
C THR A 15 29.97 -23.62 -12.02
N LYS A 16 30.18 -22.64 -12.88
CA LYS A 16 29.88 -21.25 -12.51
C LYS A 16 28.37 -21.11 -12.53
N VAL A 17 27.76 -21.25 -11.34
CA VAL A 17 26.43 -20.77 -10.96
C VAL A 17 25.49 -20.72 -12.16
N ASN A 18 24.78 -21.83 -12.43
CA ASN A 18 23.58 -21.76 -13.28
C ASN A 18 22.72 -20.65 -12.69
N CYS A 19 22.79 -19.49 -13.35
CA CYS A 19 21.97 -18.34 -13.13
C CYS A 19 20.56 -18.91 -13.19
N VAL A 20 19.84 -18.87 -12.06
CA VAL A 20 18.39 -18.90 -12.06
C VAL A 20 18.00 -18.01 -13.23
N GLN A 21 17.40 -18.58 -14.29
CA GLN A 21 17.11 -17.85 -15.53
C GLN A 21 16.61 -16.48 -15.12
N ALA A 22 17.37 -15.45 -15.48
CA ALA A 22 17.02 -14.08 -15.14
C ALA A 22 15.64 -13.86 -15.74
N GLN A 23 14.63 -13.94 -14.88
CA GLN A 23 13.27 -13.56 -15.23
C GLN A 23 13.40 -12.14 -15.78
N ASP A 24 12.64 -11.81 -16.83
CA ASP A 24 12.73 -10.48 -17.44
C ASP A 24 12.14 -9.47 -16.45
N VAL A 25 12.97 -9.06 -15.50
CA VAL A 25 12.69 -8.09 -14.44
C VAL A 25 12.25 -6.75 -15.05
N ALA A 26 12.56 -6.52 -16.33
CA ALA A 26 12.07 -5.37 -17.11
C ALA A 26 10.66 -5.52 -17.69
N ALA A 27 10.03 -6.70 -17.61
CA ALA A 27 8.63 -6.89 -18.02
C ALA A 27 7.63 -6.30 -17.02
N ILE A 28 8.07 -6.00 -15.79
CA ILE A 28 7.24 -5.37 -14.76
C ILE A 28 7.53 -3.87 -14.77
N ARG A 29 6.66 -3.11 -15.45
CA ARG A 29 6.82 -1.67 -15.61
C ARG A 29 5.89 -0.94 -14.67
N PHE A 30 6.43 -0.01 -13.89
CA PHE A 30 5.59 0.85 -13.07
C PHE A 30 4.78 1.84 -13.90
N ALA A 31 5.28 2.23 -15.09
CA ALA A 31 4.58 3.15 -15.98
C ALA A 31 3.13 2.73 -16.25
N ASP A 32 2.90 1.46 -16.58
CA ASP A 32 1.59 0.93 -16.94
C ASP A 32 0.63 0.93 -15.72
N PHE A 33 1.16 0.56 -14.55
CA PHE A 33 0.45 0.63 -13.28
C PHE A 33 0.08 2.06 -12.87
N LEU A 34 0.99 3.02 -13.05
CA LEU A 34 0.81 4.42 -12.67
C LEU A 34 -0.33 5.13 -13.43
N GLU A 35 -0.58 4.68 -14.66
CA GLU A 35 -1.69 5.15 -15.49
C GLU A 35 -3.04 4.64 -14.97
N GLN A 36 -3.06 3.43 -14.42
CA GLN A 36 -4.27 2.74 -13.98
C GLN A 36 -4.61 2.99 -12.51
N LEU A 37 -3.65 3.47 -11.70
CA LEU A 37 -3.87 3.67 -10.28
C LEU A 37 -4.96 4.73 -10.04
N PRO A 38 -6.01 4.42 -9.27
CA PRO A 38 -7.03 5.39 -8.87
C PRO A 38 -6.41 6.46 -7.97
N LYS A 39 -6.73 7.74 -8.23
CA LYS A 39 -6.10 8.88 -7.56
C LYS A 39 -7.18 9.71 -6.88
N PRO A 40 -7.21 9.79 -5.54
CA PRO A 40 -8.04 10.78 -4.88
C PRO A 40 -7.72 12.19 -5.40
N LEU A 41 -8.73 13.04 -5.42
CA LEU A 41 -8.63 14.44 -5.82
C LEU A 41 -8.44 15.34 -4.60
N ALA A 42 -8.26 16.64 -4.81
CA ALA A 42 -7.86 17.55 -3.73
C ALA A 42 -8.91 17.67 -2.62
N THR A 43 -10.19 17.48 -2.97
CA THR A 43 -11.32 17.47 -2.05
C THR A 43 -12.06 16.13 -2.07
N TYR A 44 -12.79 15.83 -0.98
CA TYR A 44 -13.62 14.63 -0.95
C TYR A 44 -14.77 14.71 -1.95
N LYS A 45 -15.29 15.91 -2.23
CA LYS A 45 -16.40 16.13 -3.18
C LYS A 45 -16.01 15.77 -4.60
N GLU A 46 -14.88 16.31 -5.07
CA GLU A 46 -14.33 15.98 -6.39
C GLU A 46 -14.07 14.47 -6.50
N THR A 47 -13.56 13.86 -5.43
CA THR A 47 -13.28 12.43 -5.39
C THR A 47 -14.54 11.58 -5.49
N ILE A 48 -15.61 11.95 -4.80
CA ILE A 48 -16.90 11.27 -4.88
C ILE A 48 -17.54 11.49 -6.26
N GLU A 49 -17.42 12.68 -6.84
CA GLU A 49 -17.90 12.94 -8.19
C GLU A 49 -17.18 12.07 -9.24
N ALA A 50 -15.87 11.89 -9.08
CA ALA A 50 -15.05 11.11 -10.02
C ALA A 50 -15.22 9.59 -9.88
N TYR A 51 -15.37 9.07 -8.66
CA TYR A 51 -15.31 7.63 -8.38
C TYR A 51 -16.60 7.03 -7.81
N GLY A 52 -17.53 7.87 -7.37
CA GLY A 52 -18.86 7.46 -6.93
C GLY A 52 -18.90 6.76 -5.57
N THR A 53 -19.59 5.62 -5.50
CA THR A 53 -19.86 4.91 -4.25
C THR A 53 -18.70 4.01 -3.80
N PHE A 54 -18.78 3.51 -2.57
CA PHE A 54 -17.83 2.53 -2.03
C PHE A 54 -17.66 1.31 -2.96
N ASP A 55 -18.74 0.74 -3.49
CA ASP A 55 -18.69 -0.43 -4.39
C ASP A 55 -18.00 -0.12 -5.73
N GLN A 56 -18.15 1.11 -6.23
CA GLN A 56 -17.49 1.55 -7.46
C GLN A 56 -15.99 1.74 -7.21
N MET A 57 -15.63 2.35 -6.07
CA MET A 57 -14.25 2.51 -5.63
C MET A 57 -13.57 1.16 -5.39
N ASP A 58 -14.24 0.19 -4.75
CA ASP A 58 -13.68 -1.15 -4.49
C ASP A 58 -13.36 -1.90 -5.79
N LYS A 59 -14.26 -1.83 -6.79
CA LYS A 59 -14.01 -2.40 -8.13
C LYS A 59 -12.79 -1.78 -8.81
N VAL A 60 -12.71 -0.45 -8.76
CA VAL A 60 -11.63 0.33 -9.38
C VAL A 60 -10.29 0.06 -8.67
N MET A 61 -10.29 -0.14 -7.36
CA MET A 61 -9.12 -0.46 -6.56
C MET A 61 -8.69 -1.94 -6.69
N GLY A 62 -9.64 -2.86 -6.85
CA GLY A 62 -9.37 -4.29 -6.93
C GLY A 62 -8.45 -4.71 -8.09
N ALA A 63 -8.50 -4.00 -9.22
CA ALA A 63 -7.59 -4.23 -10.34
C ALA A 63 -6.14 -3.87 -9.98
N ALA A 64 -5.93 -2.69 -9.39
CA ALA A 64 -4.62 -2.24 -8.93
C ALA A 64 -4.03 -3.17 -7.86
N SER A 65 -4.85 -3.67 -6.92
CA SER A 65 -4.42 -4.66 -5.92
C SER A 65 -3.88 -5.93 -6.56
N LYS A 66 -4.61 -6.47 -7.54
CA LYS A 66 -4.21 -7.70 -8.25
C LYS A 66 -2.91 -7.51 -9.02
N GLU A 67 -2.73 -6.37 -9.68
CA GLU A 67 -1.50 -6.04 -10.39
C GLU A 67 -0.30 -5.93 -9.45
N MET A 68 -0.46 -5.26 -8.30
CA MET A 68 0.60 -5.17 -7.29
C MET A 68 0.98 -6.53 -6.73
N ASP A 69 0.00 -7.37 -6.36
CA ASP A 69 0.27 -8.70 -5.81
C ASP A 69 0.88 -9.64 -6.86
N GLY A 70 0.42 -9.56 -8.12
CA GLY A 70 1.01 -10.30 -9.23
C GLY A 70 2.47 -9.90 -9.48
N SER A 71 2.75 -8.59 -9.51
CA SER A 71 4.10 -8.05 -9.71
C SER A 71 5.04 -8.45 -8.57
N LEU A 72 4.59 -8.33 -7.32
CA LEU A 72 5.36 -8.75 -6.14
C LEU A 72 5.64 -10.26 -6.16
N THR A 73 4.66 -11.08 -6.55
CA THR A 73 4.83 -12.54 -6.70
C THR A 73 5.94 -12.86 -7.68
N VAL A 74 5.93 -12.23 -8.86
CA VAL A 74 6.97 -12.43 -9.88
C VAL A 74 8.33 -11.99 -9.36
N LEU A 75 8.45 -10.81 -8.73
CA LEU A 75 9.72 -10.30 -8.20
C LEU A 75 10.31 -11.15 -7.07
N TYR A 76 9.45 -11.72 -6.22
CA TYR A 76 9.90 -12.53 -5.08
C TYR A 76 10.17 -13.99 -5.42
N THR A 77 9.68 -14.49 -6.56
CA THR A 77 9.85 -15.90 -6.96
C THR A 77 11.33 -16.32 -7.03
N PRO A 78 12.24 -15.56 -7.67
CA PRO A 78 13.67 -15.93 -7.69
C PRO A 78 14.31 -15.96 -6.30
N LEU A 79 13.91 -15.04 -5.42
CA LEU A 79 14.42 -14.97 -4.05
C LEU A 79 13.90 -16.13 -3.19
N LEU A 80 12.64 -16.51 -3.38
CA LEU A 80 12.05 -17.70 -2.76
C LEU A 80 12.84 -18.96 -3.13
N GLU A 81 13.11 -19.17 -4.41
CA GLU A 81 13.89 -20.32 -4.87
C GLU A 81 15.33 -20.31 -4.33
N LEU A 82 15.95 -19.12 -4.22
CA LEU A 82 17.25 -18.98 -3.55
C LEU A 82 17.19 -19.38 -2.06
N PHE A 83 16.15 -18.96 -1.35
CA PHE A 83 15.96 -19.30 0.06
C PHE A 83 15.73 -20.81 0.23
N LYS A 84 14.83 -21.42 -0.55
CA LYS A 84 14.60 -22.87 -0.55
C LYS A 84 15.89 -23.65 -0.78
N LYS A 85 16.64 -23.30 -1.85
CA LYS A 85 17.91 -23.95 -2.17
C LYS A 85 18.93 -23.86 -1.02
N ARG A 86 19.02 -22.71 -0.34
CA ARG A 86 19.91 -22.52 0.83
C ARG A 86 19.46 -23.33 2.03
N LEU A 87 18.15 -23.54 2.21
CA LEU A 87 17.60 -24.38 3.27
C LEU A 87 17.86 -25.87 3.02
N ASP A 88 17.80 -26.30 1.76
CA ASP A 88 18.02 -27.70 1.37
C ASP A 88 19.51 -28.09 1.40
N ASP A 89 20.41 -27.13 1.14
CA ASP A 89 21.86 -27.34 1.14
C ASP A 89 22.54 -26.68 2.35
N LYS A 90 22.81 -27.50 3.39
CA LYS A 90 23.50 -27.07 4.62
C LYS A 90 24.86 -26.40 4.36
N SER A 91 25.56 -26.75 3.27
CA SER A 91 26.85 -26.15 2.95
C SER A 91 26.72 -24.71 2.45
N GLN A 92 25.66 -24.41 1.69
CA GLN A 92 25.33 -23.05 1.27
C GLN A 92 24.90 -22.18 2.45
N LEU A 93 24.10 -22.73 3.36
CA LEU A 93 23.67 -22.02 4.57
C LEU A 93 24.84 -21.67 5.51
N ALA A 94 25.81 -22.59 5.64
CA ALA A 94 27.01 -22.38 6.44
C ALA A 94 27.92 -21.29 5.87
N GLY A 95 27.91 -21.08 4.54
CA GLY A 95 28.69 -20.04 3.86
C GLY A 95 28.12 -18.62 3.97
N LEU A 96 26.90 -18.45 4.50
CA LEU A 96 26.28 -17.14 4.69
C LEU A 96 26.81 -16.43 5.94
N SER A 97 26.73 -15.09 5.93
CA SER A 97 26.87 -14.28 7.14
C SER A 97 25.80 -14.66 8.18
N LYS A 98 26.02 -14.30 9.45
CA LYS A 98 25.06 -14.59 10.52
C LYS A 98 23.70 -13.98 10.21
N GLU A 99 23.70 -12.72 9.79
CA GLU A 99 22.48 -11.96 9.49
C GLU A 99 21.68 -12.59 8.34
N GLU A 100 22.34 -13.04 7.28
CA GLU A 100 21.68 -13.73 6.17
C GLU A 100 21.14 -15.10 6.57
N ARG A 101 21.90 -15.83 7.39
CA ARG A 101 21.46 -17.13 7.93
C ARG A 101 20.23 -16.95 8.81
N ASP A 102 20.23 -15.97 9.69
CA ASP A 102 19.11 -15.65 10.57
C ASP A 102 17.85 -15.28 9.75
N MET A 103 18.00 -14.55 8.64
CA MET A 103 16.88 -14.26 7.72
C MET A 103 16.34 -15.52 7.03
N VAL A 104 17.22 -16.39 6.52
CA VAL A 104 16.83 -17.63 5.84
C VAL A 104 16.16 -18.60 6.82
N GLU A 105 16.63 -18.67 8.06
CA GLU A 105 16.02 -19.44 9.14
C GLU A 105 14.68 -18.85 9.60
N ALA A 106 14.57 -17.52 9.72
CA ALA A 106 13.31 -16.85 10.01
C ALA A 106 12.25 -17.16 8.94
N PHE A 107 12.66 -17.24 7.67
CA PHE A 107 11.78 -17.72 6.60
C PHE A 107 11.39 -19.18 6.79
N ARG A 108 12.32 -20.11 7.09
CA ARG A 108 11.98 -21.52 7.38
C ARG A 108 10.90 -21.63 8.46
N HIS A 109 11.05 -20.89 9.55
CA HIS A 109 10.09 -20.91 10.66
C HIS A 109 8.77 -20.23 10.29
N GLY A 110 8.83 -19.08 9.61
CA GLY A 110 7.66 -18.32 9.18
C GLY A 110 6.85 -18.99 8.08
N SER A 111 7.45 -19.87 7.28
CA SER A 111 6.77 -20.62 6.22
C SER A 111 6.02 -21.86 6.71
N ILE A 112 6.19 -22.26 7.98
CA ILE A 112 5.48 -23.42 8.54
C ILE A 112 3.99 -23.13 8.53
N GLY A 113 3.22 -23.97 7.83
CA GLY A 113 1.75 -23.84 7.72
C GLY A 113 1.27 -23.00 6.55
N PHE A 114 2.18 -22.43 5.75
CA PHE A 114 1.84 -21.81 4.47
C PHE A 114 1.82 -22.88 3.37
N ASP A 115 0.80 -22.85 2.50
CA ASP A 115 0.81 -23.62 1.27
C ASP A 115 1.70 -22.96 0.20
N GLU A 116 1.91 -23.65 -0.92
CA GLU A 116 2.73 -23.12 -2.02
C GLU A 116 2.18 -21.80 -2.60
N ASN A 117 0.88 -21.56 -2.47
CA ASN A 117 0.23 -20.34 -2.95
C ASN A 117 0.51 -19.14 -2.04
N ASN A 118 0.75 -19.35 -0.74
CA ASN A 118 0.94 -18.29 0.24
C ASN A 118 2.39 -18.17 0.75
N ILE A 119 3.30 -19.04 0.32
CA ILE A 119 4.70 -19.04 0.77
C ILE A 119 5.45 -17.73 0.44
N ILE A 120 5.06 -17.05 -0.65
CA ILE A 120 5.60 -15.73 -1.00
C ILE A 120 5.20 -14.68 0.04
N SER A 121 4.02 -14.78 0.64
CA SER A 121 3.59 -13.88 1.72
C SER A 121 4.47 -14.03 2.96
N ALA A 122 4.87 -15.25 3.31
CA ALA A 122 5.83 -15.50 4.38
C ALA A 122 7.20 -14.88 4.07
N LEU A 123 7.67 -14.99 2.82
CA LEU A 123 8.92 -14.35 2.40
C LEU A 123 8.81 -12.81 2.47
N ARG A 124 7.73 -12.23 1.95
CA ARG A 124 7.46 -10.78 2.02
C ARG A 124 7.50 -10.28 3.45
N TYR A 125 6.88 -11.01 4.39
CA TYR A 125 6.91 -10.66 5.80
C TYR A 125 8.34 -10.64 6.36
N VAL A 126 9.15 -11.67 6.08
CA VAL A 126 10.55 -11.71 6.52
C VAL A 126 11.36 -10.56 5.92
N MET A 127 11.12 -10.23 4.65
CA MET A 127 11.79 -9.12 3.97
C MET A 127 11.40 -7.77 4.58
N ASP A 128 10.12 -7.56 4.92
CA ASP A 128 9.62 -6.35 5.59
C ASP A 128 10.21 -6.18 7.00
N GLN A 129 10.29 -7.25 7.80
CA GLN A 129 10.88 -7.21 9.14
C GLN A 129 12.38 -6.89 9.13
N ASN A 130 13.09 -7.22 8.04
CA ASN A 130 14.53 -7.05 7.90
C ASN A 130 14.90 -5.88 6.98
N ARG A 131 13.98 -4.94 6.72
CA ARG A 131 14.21 -3.79 5.83
C ARG A 131 15.48 -2.99 6.14
N PRO A 132 15.81 -2.63 7.40
CA PRO A 132 17.04 -1.91 7.70
C PRO A 132 18.31 -2.68 7.29
N LEU A 133 18.30 -4.01 7.45
CA LEU A 133 19.40 -4.87 7.08
C LEU A 133 19.54 -4.97 5.55
N ILE A 134 18.43 -5.07 4.82
CA ILE A 134 18.43 -5.08 3.34
C ILE A 134 19.01 -3.77 2.79
N SER A 135 18.55 -2.64 3.30
CA SER A 135 19.06 -1.32 2.90
C SER A 135 20.51 -1.04 3.29
N SER A 136 21.07 -1.81 4.24
CA SER A 136 22.46 -1.64 4.68
C SER A 136 23.50 -2.09 3.63
N GLY A 137 23.08 -2.79 2.56
CA GLY A 137 23.98 -3.34 1.55
C GLY A 137 24.91 -4.45 2.08
N LYS A 138 24.62 -5.02 3.26
CA LYS A 138 25.42 -6.09 3.86
C LYS A 138 25.14 -7.47 3.27
N LEU A 139 23.96 -7.67 2.68
CA LEU A 139 23.49 -8.96 2.15
C LEU A 139 24.17 -9.29 0.82
N SER A 140 24.53 -10.56 0.61
CA SER A 140 25.29 -11.02 -0.55
C SER A 140 24.59 -10.75 -1.88
N TRP A 141 23.26 -10.82 -1.90
CA TRP A 141 22.43 -10.60 -3.09
C TRP A 141 22.13 -9.12 -3.37
N THR A 142 22.58 -8.22 -2.49
CA THR A 142 22.45 -6.75 -2.65
C THR A 142 23.76 -6.07 -3.05
N LYS A 143 24.82 -6.87 -3.28
CA LYS A 143 26.17 -6.39 -3.58
C LYS A 143 26.55 -6.65 -5.04
N VAL A 144 27.32 -5.72 -5.57
CA VAL A 144 28.05 -5.88 -6.82
C VAL A 144 29.54 -5.99 -6.50
N SER A 145 30.26 -6.90 -7.17
CA SER A 145 31.71 -7.04 -6.98
C SER A 145 32.42 -5.73 -7.35
N PRO A 146 33.42 -5.26 -6.57
CA PRO A 146 34.25 -4.12 -6.96
C PRO A 146 34.95 -4.30 -8.33
N SER A 147 35.17 -5.55 -8.74
CA SER A 147 35.76 -5.90 -10.03
C SER A 147 34.76 -5.98 -11.18
N ALA A 148 33.48 -5.66 -10.96
CA ALA A 148 32.47 -5.69 -12.01
C ALA A 148 32.77 -4.63 -13.10
N PRO A 149 32.31 -4.84 -14.35
CA PRO A 149 32.51 -3.90 -15.44
C PRO A 149 32.05 -2.48 -15.09
N ALA A 150 32.69 -1.45 -15.66
CA ALA A 150 32.36 -0.04 -15.39
C ALA A 150 30.88 0.30 -15.66
N THR A 151 30.26 -0.35 -16.66
CA THR A 151 28.83 -0.24 -16.95
C THR A 151 27.97 -0.75 -15.79
N VAL A 152 28.33 -1.90 -15.20
CA VAL A 152 27.65 -2.49 -14.03
C VAL A 152 27.82 -1.59 -12.80
N GLN A 153 29.03 -1.05 -12.58
CA GLN A 153 29.28 -0.10 -11.48
C GLN A 153 28.43 1.17 -11.62
N LYS A 154 28.33 1.71 -12.83
CA LYS A 154 27.50 2.89 -13.12
C LYS A 154 26.02 2.62 -12.83
N LEU A 155 25.50 1.48 -13.27
CA LEU A 155 24.11 1.07 -13.00
C LEU A 155 23.88 0.87 -11.50
N TYR A 156 24.82 0.24 -10.80
CA TYR A 156 24.75 0.09 -9.35
C TYR A 156 24.69 1.44 -8.63
N GLN A 157 25.52 2.40 -9.05
CA GLN A 157 25.49 3.75 -8.48
C GLN A 157 24.14 4.43 -8.73
N GLN A 158 23.55 4.30 -9.92
CA GLN A 158 22.20 4.82 -10.21
C GLN A 158 21.13 4.18 -9.30
N ILE A 159 21.21 2.88 -9.05
CA ILE A 159 20.30 2.18 -8.12
C ILE A 159 20.45 2.76 -6.70
N LYS A 160 21.68 2.93 -6.21
CA LYS A 160 21.94 3.52 -4.87
C LYS A 160 21.48 4.97 -4.77
N GLU A 161 21.61 5.75 -5.84
CA GLU A 161 21.08 7.12 -5.91
C GLU A 161 19.55 7.16 -5.85
N VAL A 162 18.87 6.24 -6.54
CA VAL A 162 17.41 6.12 -6.47
C VAL A 162 16.99 5.70 -5.06
N GLU A 163 17.66 4.70 -4.48
CA GLU A 163 17.40 4.22 -3.12
C GLU A 163 17.57 5.33 -2.07
N GLY A 164 18.61 6.15 -2.18
CA GLY A 164 18.93 7.22 -1.23
C GLY A 164 17.98 8.43 -1.27
N GLN A 165 17.10 8.52 -2.27
CA GLN A 165 16.11 9.60 -2.38
C GLN A 165 14.84 9.35 -1.56
N PHE A 166 14.68 8.15 -1.01
CA PHE A 166 13.47 7.73 -0.32
C PHE A 166 13.78 7.22 1.09
N ASP A 167 13.20 7.86 2.10
CA ASP A 167 13.29 7.38 3.48
C ASP A 167 12.25 6.27 3.70
N TRP A 168 12.65 5.04 3.41
CA TRP A 168 11.80 3.84 3.51
C TRP A 168 11.24 3.62 4.92
N VAL A 169 12.02 3.92 5.95
CA VAL A 169 11.62 3.71 7.35
C VAL A 169 10.58 4.74 7.75
N ALA A 170 10.83 6.02 7.48
CA ALA A 170 9.88 7.09 7.76
C ALA A 170 8.60 6.91 6.95
N PHE A 171 8.71 6.58 5.65
CA PHE A 171 7.56 6.30 4.80
C PHE A 171 6.69 5.17 5.37
N THR A 172 7.30 4.03 5.71
CA THR A 172 6.56 2.85 6.20
C THR A 172 5.81 3.17 7.50
N LYS A 173 6.49 3.85 8.44
CA LYS A 173 5.89 4.28 9.71
C LYS A 173 4.75 5.28 9.50
N GLN A 174 4.93 6.25 8.60
CA GLN A 174 3.90 7.23 8.28
C GLN A 174 2.71 6.59 7.58
N ALA A 175 2.95 5.72 6.59
CA ALA A 175 1.90 5.00 5.88
C ALA A 175 1.01 4.20 6.84
N GLU A 176 1.60 3.54 7.84
CA GLU A 176 0.84 2.83 8.87
C GLU A 176 -0.06 3.77 9.69
N ASN A 177 0.44 4.96 10.04
CA ASN A 177 -0.36 5.96 10.77
C ASN A 177 -1.54 6.50 9.94
N TYR A 178 -1.42 6.51 8.61
CA TYR A 178 -2.44 6.98 7.68
C TYR A 178 -3.33 5.86 7.12
N ARG A 179 -3.10 4.60 7.50
CA ARG A 179 -3.99 3.50 7.10
C ARG A 179 -5.41 3.72 7.65
N PRO A 180 -6.44 3.28 6.91
CA PRO A 180 -7.80 3.30 7.42
C PRO A 180 -7.88 2.49 8.71
N LYS A 181 -8.29 3.16 9.79
CA LYS A 181 -8.69 2.48 11.03
C LYS A 181 -10.17 2.17 10.92
N PHE A 182 -10.50 0.94 10.54
CA PHE A 182 -11.89 0.51 10.45
C PHE A 182 -12.49 0.40 11.87
N GLY A 183 -13.52 1.20 12.17
CA GLY A 183 -14.27 1.18 13.44
C GLY A 183 -14.37 2.55 14.13
N PRO A 184 -15.05 2.66 15.29
CA PRO A 184 -15.29 3.90 16.06
C PRO A 184 -14.03 4.56 16.65
N SER A 185 -12.86 4.20 16.14
CA SER A 185 -11.54 4.60 16.65
C SER A 185 -11.00 5.91 16.07
N ASP A 186 -11.73 6.56 15.16
CA ASP A 186 -11.52 7.98 14.91
C ASP A 186 -12.33 8.78 15.96
N GLY A 187 -11.69 8.98 17.12
CA GLY A 187 -12.33 9.54 18.31
C GLY A 187 -13.08 10.85 18.06
N ARG A 188 -12.70 11.63 17.04
CA ARG A 188 -13.35 12.91 16.74
C ARG A 188 -14.74 12.75 16.12
N LEU A 189 -14.94 11.79 15.21
CA LEU A 189 -16.28 11.57 14.63
C LEU A 189 -17.22 10.95 15.68
N SER A 190 -16.68 10.07 16.53
CA SER A 190 -17.43 9.54 17.69
C SER A 190 -17.84 10.67 18.62
N GLU A 191 -16.91 11.55 19.02
CA GLU A 191 -17.19 12.69 19.89
C GLU A 191 -18.30 13.60 19.33
N ILE A 192 -18.27 13.90 18.02
CA ILE A 192 -19.32 14.73 17.43
C ILE A 192 -20.67 13.98 17.40
N SER A 193 -20.68 12.68 17.09
CA SER A 193 -21.88 11.85 17.11
C SER A 193 -22.48 11.69 18.51
N ASP A 194 -21.64 11.49 19.53
CA ASP A 194 -22.03 11.34 20.92
C ASP A 194 -22.64 12.64 21.44
N LYS A 195 -21.96 13.77 21.16
CA LYS A 195 -22.46 15.10 21.52
C LYS A 195 -23.77 15.44 20.81
N PHE A 196 -23.91 15.10 19.53
CA PHE A 196 -25.18 15.25 18.80
C PHE A 196 -26.30 14.48 19.48
N SER A 197 -26.07 13.21 19.79
CA SER A 197 -27.04 12.33 20.44
C SER A 197 -27.46 12.84 21.81
N GLU A 198 -26.52 13.38 22.59
CA GLU A 198 -26.81 14.02 23.87
C GLU A 198 -27.61 15.31 23.73
N ASP A 199 -27.23 16.19 22.79
CA ASP A 199 -27.91 17.46 22.59
C ASP A 199 -29.31 17.27 22.02
N LEU A 200 -29.52 16.27 21.15
CA LEU A 200 -30.83 15.91 20.60
C LEU A 200 -31.78 15.45 21.70
N LYS A 201 -31.32 14.59 22.62
CA LYS A 201 -32.12 14.10 23.76
C LYS A 201 -32.54 15.20 24.74
N LYS A 202 -31.81 16.32 24.78
CA LYS A 202 -32.11 17.47 25.64
C LYS A 202 -33.13 18.42 25.01
N LEU A 203 -33.50 18.24 23.74
CA LEU A 203 -34.49 19.08 23.10
C LEU A 203 -35.87 18.84 23.71
N PRO A 204 -36.68 19.91 23.92
CA PRO A 204 -38.06 19.74 24.35
C PRO A 204 -38.85 18.97 23.29
N LYS A 205 -39.84 18.20 23.74
CA LYS A 205 -40.76 17.48 22.86
C LYS A 205 -41.95 18.36 22.49
N LYS A 206 -42.46 18.20 21.27
CA LYS A 206 -43.71 18.78 20.76
C LYS A 206 -44.56 17.66 20.18
N ARG A 207 -45.85 17.70 20.47
CA ARG A 207 -46.84 16.79 19.86
C ARG A 207 -47.16 17.27 18.46
N ILE A 208 -46.98 16.41 17.47
CA ILE A 208 -47.15 16.75 16.05
C ILE A 208 -48.01 15.71 15.37
N GLU A 209 -48.90 16.15 14.48
CA GLU A 209 -49.68 15.27 13.64
C GLU A 209 -48.81 14.69 12.51
N ILE A 210 -48.58 13.38 12.56
CA ILE A 210 -47.75 12.66 11.58
C ILE A 210 -48.58 12.08 10.42
N MET A 211 -49.85 11.78 10.68
CA MET A 211 -50.89 11.42 9.72
C MET A 211 -52.24 11.91 10.24
N ASP A 212 -53.26 11.99 9.39
CA ASP A 212 -54.61 12.44 9.78
C ASP A 212 -55.12 11.70 11.03
N GLY A 213 -55.30 12.43 12.12
CA GLY A 213 -55.72 11.90 13.43
C GLY A 213 -54.65 11.14 14.22
N ILE A 214 -53.43 10.99 13.70
CA ILE A 214 -52.31 10.28 14.35
C ILE A 214 -51.24 11.29 14.77
N TYR A 215 -50.98 11.35 16.08
CA TYR A 215 -50.03 12.27 16.69
C TYR A 215 -48.86 11.53 17.33
N ASP A 216 -47.68 12.14 17.30
CA ASP A 216 -46.48 11.63 17.97
C ASP A 216 -45.75 12.77 18.71
N ASP A 217 -45.03 12.43 19.77
CA ASP A 217 -44.20 13.36 20.54
C ASP A 217 -42.77 13.34 20.02
N VAL A 218 -42.44 14.29 19.16
CA VAL A 218 -41.12 14.41 18.53
C VAL A 218 -40.33 15.59 19.12
N GLU A 219 -39.01 15.60 18.95
CA GLU A 219 -38.16 16.75 19.29
C GLU A 219 -38.70 18.01 18.61
N ASP A 220 -38.70 19.14 19.32
CA ASP A 220 -39.15 20.44 18.80
C ASP A 220 -38.50 20.71 17.43
N PRO A 221 -39.28 20.73 16.33
CA PRO A 221 -38.71 20.72 14.99
C PRO A 221 -37.81 21.92 14.70
N GLU A 222 -38.13 23.10 15.25
CA GLU A 222 -37.31 24.29 15.03
C GLU A 222 -35.94 24.15 15.69
N LYS A 223 -35.91 23.58 16.90
CA LYS A 223 -34.66 23.35 17.64
C LYS A 223 -33.88 22.18 17.05
N ALA A 224 -34.56 21.14 16.60
CA ALA A 224 -33.94 20.00 15.93
C ALA A 224 -33.30 20.41 14.59
N ILE A 225 -33.95 21.25 13.78
CA ILE A 225 -33.37 21.82 12.56
C ILE A 225 -32.11 22.62 12.88
N ALA A 226 -32.17 23.56 13.84
CA ALA A 226 -31.02 24.37 14.21
C ALA A 226 -29.85 23.50 14.73
N LEU A 227 -30.15 22.44 15.47
CA LEU A 227 -29.16 21.47 15.93
C LEU A 227 -28.53 20.74 14.73
N LEU A 228 -29.34 20.18 13.84
CA LEU A 228 -28.88 19.45 12.65
C LEU A 228 -28.00 20.33 11.75
N GLU A 229 -28.36 21.60 11.51
CA GLU A 229 -27.57 22.53 10.69
C GLU A 229 -26.20 22.85 11.31
N LYS A 230 -26.14 23.01 12.64
CA LYS A 230 -24.87 23.17 13.36
C LYS A 230 -23.99 21.93 13.21
N TYR A 231 -24.55 20.74 13.48
CA TYR A 231 -23.80 19.49 13.43
C TYR A 231 -23.38 19.11 12.01
N LYS A 232 -24.18 19.46 11.00
CA LYS A 232 -23.79 19.38 9.59
C LYS A 232 -22.46 20.11 9.34
N THR A 233 -22.37 21.34 9.83
CA THR A 233 -21.18 22.19 9.65
C THR A 233 -19.97 21.59 10.36
N ASP A 234 -20.14 21.12 11.61
CA ASP A 234 -19.08 20.50 12.39
C ASP A 234 -18.58 19.20 11.74
N TRP A 235 -19.48 18.34 11.25
CA TRP A 235 -19.14 17.12 10.51
C TRP A 235 -18.40 17.40 9.22
N GLN A 236 -18.90 18.34 8.39
CA GLN A 236 -18.26 18.69 7.13
C GLN A 236 -16.84 19.20 7.33
N GLN A 237 -16.60 20.03 8.35
CA GLN A 237 -15.25 20.51 8.68
C GLN A 237 -14.34 19.39 9.19
N ALA A 238 -14.86 18.45 9.98
CA ALA A 238 -14.11 17.31 10.47
C ALA A 238 -13.67 16.39 9.31
N PHE A 239 -14.60 16.02 8.43
CA PHE A 239 -14.32 15.20 7.25
C PHE A 239 -13.34 15.89 6.29
N GLU A 240 -13.56 17.17 5.97
CA GLU A 240 -12.65 17.93 5.10
C GLU A 240 -11.23 17.91 5.68
N ARG A 241 -11.07 18.22 6.97
CA ARG A 241 -9.75 18.24 7.60
C ARG A 241 -9.06 16.87 7.55
N MET A 242 -9.77 15.79 7.88
CA MET A 242 -9.23 14.43 7.83
C MET A 242 -8.79 14.07 6.41
N TYR A 243 -9.67 14.32 5.44
CA TYR A 243 -9.44 14.09 4.03
C TYR A 243 -8.22 14.86 3.52
N THR A 244 -8.20 16.18 3.67
CA THR A 244 -7.12 17.05 3.17
C THR A 244 -5.78 16.69 3.78
N THR A 245 -5.74 16.36 5.08
CA THR A 245 -4.48 15.97 5.75
C THR A 245 -3.91 14.68 5.14
N ARG A 246 -4.75 13.66 4.98
CA ARG A 246 -4.32 12.38 4.39
C ARG A 246 -3.97 12.54 2.91
N TYR A 247 -4.75 13.33 2.17
CA TYR A 247 -4.50 13.66 0.76
C TYR A 247 -3.18 14.41 0.54
N GLN A 248 -2.86 15.43 1.34
CA GLN A 248 -1.61 16.19 1.22
C GLN A 248 -0.39 15.30 1.44
N TRP A 249 -0.45 14.43 2.46
CA TRP A 249 0.61 13.45 2.66
C TRP A 249 0.68 12.47 1.47
N TRP A 250 -0.45 11.91 1.07
CA TRP A 250 -0.55 10.95 -0.03
C TRP A 250 0.01 11.51 -1.34
N SER A 251 -0.40 12.72 -1.73
CA SER A 251 0.02 13.38 -2.98
C SER A 251 1.52 13.62 -3.03
N LEU A 252 2.13 14.02 -1.91
CA LEU A 252 3.57 14.16 -1.79
C LEU A 252 4.29 12.81 -1.97
N GLN A 253 3.80 11.75 -1.31
CA GLN A 253 4.41 10.42 -1.46
C GLN A 253 4.19 9.83 -2.85
N TYR A 254 3.01 10.02 -3.43
CA TYR A 254 2.68 9.61 -4.79
C TYR A 254 3.64 10.22 -5.81
N ALA A 255 3.89 11.53 -5.72
CA ALA A 255 4.82 12.21 -6.63
C ALA A 255 6.25 11.66 -6.50
N LYS A 256 6.74 11.45 -5.26
CA LYS A 256 8.06 10.87 -4.99
C LYS A 256 8.17 9.45 -5.52
N LEU A 257 7.21 8.58 -5.17
CA LEU A 257 7.20 7.18 -5.61
C LEU A 257 7.05 7.08 -7.13
N SER A 258 6.24 7.93 -7.77
CA SER A 258 6.08 7.96 -9.23
C SER A 258 7.39 8.34 -9.92
N ALA A 259 8.08 9.39 -9.45
CA ALA A 259 9.37 9.79 -9.99
C ALA A 259 10.43 8.69 -9.81
N MET A 260 10.48 8.06 -8.63
CA MET A 260 11.38 6.96 -8.32
C MET A 260 11.10 5.75 -9.25
N SER A 261 9.84 5.38 -9.40
CA SER A 261 9.39 4.26 -10.24
C SER A 261 9.79 4.44 -11.71
N LYS A 262 9.62 5.65 -12.26
CA LYS A 262 10.07 5.97 -13.63
C LYS A 262 11.58 5.84 -13.80
N ARG A 263 12.37 6.23 -12.79
CA ARG A 263 13.82 6.05 -12.80
C ARG A 263 14.20 4.57 -12.75
N ILE A 264 13.49 3.77 -11.96
CA ILE A 264 13.70 2.32 -11.88
C ILE A 264 13.38 1.66 -13.22
N ASP A 265 12.27 2.00 -13.87
CA ASP A 265 11.93 1.52 -15.21
C ASP A 265 13.03 1.88 -16.24
N ALA A 266 13.58 3.10 -16.16
CA ALA A 266 14.67 3.53 -17.03
C ALA A 266 15.99 2.78 -16.77
N ILE A 267 16.29 2.43 -15.52
CA ILE A 267 17.45 1.58 -15.16
C ILE A 267 17.20 0.15 -15.67
N ALA A 268 16.00 -0.39 -15.48
CA ALA A 268 15.63 -1.73 -15.94
C ALA A 268 15.81 -1.91 -17.45
N ALA A 269 15.38 -0.90 -18.23
CA ALA A 269 15.59 -0.89 -19.67
C ALA A 269 17.08 -0.88 -20.08
N GLN A 270 17.95 -0.24 -19.29
CA GLN A 270 19.41 -0.24 -19.52
C GLN A 270 20.06 -1.57 -19.11
N THR A 271 19.55 -2.23 -18.07
CA THR A 271 20.07 -3.52 -17.59
C THR A 271 19.75 -4.69 -18.51
N ASN A 272 18.67 -4.64 -19.29
CA ASN A 272 18.39 -5.67 -20.30
C ASN A 272 19.45 -5.77 -21.41
N ALA A 273 20.34 -4.78 -21.51
CA ALA A 273 21.48 -4.78 -22.42
C ALA A 273 22.81 -5.21 -21.76
N THR A 274 22.85 -5.46 -20.45
CA THR A 274 24.11 -5.72 -19.69
C THR A 274 23.97 -6.88 -18.68
N GLU A 275 25.06 -7.63 -18.49
CA GLU A 275 25.13 -8.95 -17.82
C GLU A 275 24.44 -9.06 -16.43
N GLY A 276 23.97 -10.27 -16.10
CA GLY A 276 23.11 -10.62 -14.95
C GLY A 276 23.63 -10.40 -13.52
N THR A 277 24.75 -9.70 -13.31
CA THR A 277 25.27 -9.40 -11.96
C THR A 277 24.51 -8.28 -11.24
N ILE A 278 23.82 -7.40 -11.97
CA ILE A 278 23.07 -6.27 -11.40
C ILE A 278 21.59 -6.59 -11.13
N GLN A 279 21.05 -7.60 -11.83
CA GLN A 279 19.64 -7.97 -11.80
C GLN A 279 19.10 -8.24 -10.39
N PRO A 280 19.81 -8.93 -9.47
CA PRO A 280 19.31 -9.16 -8.11
C PRO A 280 19.13 -7.86 -7.31
N VAL A 281 20.00 -6.88 -7.49
CA VAL A 281 19.93 -5.59 -6.79
C VAL A 281 18.76 -4.76 -7.33
N LEU A 282 18.56 -4.78 -8.64
CA LEU A 282 17.44 -4.10 -9.28
C LEU A 282 16.09 -4.72 -8.87
N ALA A 283 15.99 -6.05 -8.88
CA ALA A 283 14.79 -6.77 -8.48
C ALA A 283 14.41 -6.47 -7.01
N ASP A 284 15.39 -6.39 -6.11
CA ASP A 284 15.16 -5.98 -4.71
C ASP A 284 14.63 -4.54 -4.60
N LEU A 285 15.19 -3.59 -5.36
CA LEU A 285 14.68 -2.21 -5.38
C LEU A 285 13.26 -2.13 -5.96
N GLN A 286 12.96 -2.88 -7.03
CA GLN A 286 11.61 -2.97 -7.58
C GLN A 286 10.63 -3.57 -6.58
N ALA A 287 10.99 -4.67 -5.90
CA ALA A 287 10.14 -5.29 -4.90
C ALA A 287 9.79 -4.32 -3.77
N ARG A 288 10.78 -3.59 -3.25
CA ARG A 288 10.57 -2.53 -2.24
C ARG A 288 9.66 -1.41 -2.73
N THR A 289 9.84 -1.00 -3.99
CA THR A 289 9.02 0.05 -4.60
C THR A 289 7.57 -0.39 -4.77
N TRP A 290 7.34 -1.64 -5.20
CA TRP A 290 5.99 -2.23 -5.28
C TRP A 290 5.33 -2.36 -3.90
N GLU A 291 6.08 -2.70 -2.86
CA GLU A 291 5.55 -2.69 -1.50
C GLU A 291 5.19 -1.29 -1.02
N ALA A 292 6.00 -0.28 -1.37
CA ALA A 292 5.65 1.10 -1.07
C ALA A 292 4.38 1.53 -1.82
N TRP A 293 4.20 1.11 -3.07
CA TRP A 293 2.94 1.28 -3.79
C TRP A 293 1.78 0.58 -3.11
N GLN A 294 1.95 -0.65 -2.63
CA GLN A 294 0.92 -1.37 -1.90
C GLN A 294 0.53 -0.65 -0.59
N ARG A 295 1.50 -0.11 0.14
CA ARG A 295 1.23 0.70 1.33
C ARG A 295 0.50 2.00 0.98
N LEU A 296 0.93 2.69 -0.08
CA LEU A 296 0.26 3.90 -0.55
C LEU A 296 -1.16 3.59 -1.01
N TYR A 297 -1.39 2.47 -1.68
CA TYR A 297 -2.70 1.98 -2.09
C TYR A 297 -3.65 1.78 -0.90
N LEU A 298 -3.19 1.19 0.21
CA LEU A 298 -4.00 1.05 1.42
C LEU A 298 -4.37 2.42 2.02
N VAL A 299 -3.47 3.41 1.94
CA VAL A 299 -3.80 4.79 2.32
C VAL A 299 -4.82 5.40 1.34
N THR A 300 -4.68 5.16 0.03
CA THR A 300 -5.67 5.56 -0.98
C THR A 300 -7.06 5.02 -0.65
N GLN A 301 -7.18 3.73 -0.30
CA GLN A 301 -8.45 3.13 0.14
C GLN A 301 -9.03 3.89 1.34
N GLY A 302 -8.20 4.24 2.32
CA GLY A 302 -8.63 5.05 3.45
C GLY A 302 -9.15 6.43 3.04
N ILE A 303 -8.49 7.12 2.11
CA ILE A 303 -8.95 8.43 1.61
C ILE A 303 -10.32 8.30 0.93
N PHE A 304 -10.53 7.24 0.15
CA PHE A 304 -11.81 6.94 -0.48
C PHE A 304 -12.91 6.62 0.53
N ILE A 305 -12.61 5.83 1.55
CA ILE A 305 -13.54 5.57 2.67
C ILE A 305 -13.95 6.89 3.33
N ASP A 306 -12.99 7.75 3.68
CA ASP A 306 -13.29 9.05 4.31
C ASP A 306 -14.23 9.88 3.42
N ALA A 307 -14.00 9.88 2.10
CA ALA A 307 -14.84 10.63 1.15
C ALA A 307 -16.27 10.07 1.07
N THR A 308 -16.42 8.74 1.03
CA THR A 308 -17.74 8.09 0.95
C THR A 308 -18.53 8.24 2.24
N LEU A 309 -17.86 8.22 3.39
CA LEU A 309 -18.45 8.50 4.69
C LEU A 309 -18.93 9.95 4.78
N ALA A 310 -18.13 10.91 4.30
CA ALA A 310 -18.53 12.31 4.24
C ALA A 310 -19.79 12.53 3.38
N ALA A 311 -19.83 11.93 2.18
CA ALA A 311 -21.01 12.01 1.30
C ALA A 311 -22.25 11.36 1.92
N SER A 312 -22.09 10.20 2.57
CA SER A 312 -23.18 9.48 3.23
C SER A 312 -23.72 10.25 4.44
N ALA A 313 -22.83 10.86 5.22
CA ALA A 313 -23.17 11.75 6.33
C ALA A 313 -23.98 12.97 5.86
N ASP A 314 -23.58 13.62 4.76
CA ASP A 314 -24.34 14.72 4.16
C ASP A 314 -25.76 14.30 3.75
N ILE A 315 -25.91 13.14 3.10
CA ILE A 315 -27.23 12.60 2.71
C ILE A 315 -28.11 12.33 3.94
N GLN A 316 -27.55 11.73 4.99
CA GLN A 316 -28.29 11.41 6.21
C GLN A 316 -28.77 12.68 6.94
N VAL A 317 -27.92 13.70 7.01
CA VAL A 317 -28.28 14.98 7.64
C VAL A 317 -29.35 15.71 6.83
N GLU A 318 -29.24 15.76 5.49
CA GLU A 318 -30.27 16.35 4.64
C GLU A 318 -31.62 15.62 4.74
N GLY A 319 -31.61 14.28 4.77
CA GLY A 319 -32.82 13.48 5.00
C GLY A 319 -33.46 13.80 6.34
N SER A 320 -32.66 13.94 7.40
CA SER A 320 -33.14 14.32 8.74
C SER A 320 -33.73 15.74 8.75
N LEU A 321 -33.06 16.69 8.10
CA LEU A 321 -33.56 18.05 7.96
C LEU A 321 -34.90 18.10 7.22
N ALA A 322 -35.06 17.30 6.15
CA ALA A 322 -36.32 17.22 5.41
C ALA A 322 -37.47 16.69 6.28
N ILE A 323 -37.22 15.67 7.11
CA ILE A 323 -38.20 15.13 8.06
C ILE A 323 -38.65 16.21 9.06
N TYR A 324 -37.71 16.89 9.72
CA TYR A 324 -38.06 17.92 10.70
C TYR A 324 -38.68 19.18 10.07
N ARG A 325 -38.33 19.53 8.83
CA ARG A 325 -39.02 20.60 8.09
C ARG A 325 -40.50 20.25 7.86
N LYS A 326 -40.79 19.00 7.48
CA LYS A 326 -42.18 18.51 7.35
C LYS A 326 -42.93 18.52 8.69
N TYR A 327 -42.27 18.11 9.78
CA TYR A 327 -42.86 18.20 11.12
C TYR A 327 -43.19 19.63 11.54
N LYS A 328 -42.32 20.59 11.20
CA LYS A 328 -42.58 22.02 11.44
C LYS A 328 -43.81 22.52 10.68
N GLU A 329 -44.03 22.04 9.46
CA GLU A 329 -45.21 22.40 8.66
C GLU A 329 -46.52 21.88 9.28
N ASN A 330 -46.46 20.67 9.86
CA ASN A 330 -47.59 20.00 10.51
C ASN A 330 -47.83 20.43 11.96
N SER A 331 -46.96 21.24 12.57
CA SER A 331 -47.08 21.68 13.97
C SER A 331 -47.85 23.00 14.14
N LYS A 332 -48.68 23.39 13.16
CA LYS A 332 -49.53 24.59 13.20
C LYS A 332 -50.84 24.32 13.93
#